data_AF-A0A1C5YF94-F1
#
_entry.id   AF-A0A1C5YF94-F1
#
_cell.length_a   1.000
_cell.length_b   1.000
_cell.length_c   1.000
_cell.angle_alpha   90.00
_cell.angle_beta   90.00
_cell.angle_gamma   90.00
#
_symmetry.space_group_name_H-M   'P 1'
#
loop_
_entity.id
_entity.type
_entity.pdbx_description
1 polymer ?
#
loop_
_entity_poly.entity_id
_entity_poly.type
_entity_poly.pdbx_seq_one_letter_code
_entity_poly.pdbx_strand_id
1 'polypeptide(L)'
;MKKRIMAWVLALCMGVPVCAGAAQEQEVYGYPTEDALRKLPKTVTRGDFLEALASASGEDVSDSAWIDMEEYFTDGVEASDEVKWTFAKWILNGAAQDGEKAVLRLDDLITRQEAAALLGRYLDYRYTALPAGCGTGSPDPYNIAEWAQNGVSKCWMYGVIDMSDESNVSYPDGTTSSALDFRPNDLVAGSEAAQWIANANALDMSAVAAPEKPGFADALIRAVDAEGNWSLSPYSIRMCLAMLANGTKGETQRELLDALQIEDLEAFNQTVKEQLATYDGYARIMSLETANSLWINQSWFDGAGEFLPDYAREMDEYFRAVVEEVTNADSVERVNAWADEKTHGKIPTILTEDNREFVTALINAVYFKAAWEKEFSPAHTEKADFTNADGTAGTVDMMHQTDVFGYYSTPGVEALRMDYRKYAVDNWEGDNWKYFRDADFSMYLIKADDELDVQNLLDNAEFTYSDVRVSIPRFKVEYGAPLDEALQALGVRTAYEPEKADLTAMLDPSELPARQHFLDTVVHKTYVAVDEKGTEAAAVTAAMDGAGAALPSRPELVRTFTADEPFWFVIRDNANGEILFVGRYETAN
;
A
#
# COMPACT_ATOMS: atom_id res chain seq x y z
N MET A 1 -22.52 18.90 67.81
CA MET A 1 -21.86 17.72 67.19
C MET A 1 -20.70 18.20 66.32
N LYS A 2 -19.85 17.28 65.82
CA LYS A 2 -18.55 17.54 65.13
C LYS A 2 -18.77 18.36 63.82
N LYS A 3 -17.96 19.33 63.32
CA LYS A 3 -16.48 19.48 63.11
C LYS A 3 -15.91 18.41 62.14
N ARG A 4 -15.12 18.63 61.08
CA ARG A 4 -14.26 19.72 60.47
C ARG A 4 -13.96 19.32 58.98
N ILE A 5 -13.32 20.06 58.05
CA ILE A 5 -13.22 21.49 57.63
C ILE A 5 -12.37 21.58 56.30
N MET A 6 -12.68 22.49 55.35
CA MET A 6 -11.86 22.95 54.16
C MET A 6 -11.42 21.89 53.11
N ALA A 7 -11.43 22.09 51.77
CA ALA A 7 -11.68 23.18 50.81
C ALA A 7 -10.57 24.23 50.54
N TRP A 8 -10.30 24.49 49.24
CA TRP A 8 -9.39 25.47 48.58
C TRP A 8 -7.89 25.05 48.57
N VAL A 9 -7.09 25.34 47.51
CA VAL A 9 -7.07 26.55 46.65
C VAL A 9 -6.89 26.24 45.15
N LEU A 10 -7.61 27.00 44.32
CA LEU A 10 -7.32 27.26 42.91
C LEU A 10 -7.48 28.79 42.71
N ALA A 11 -6.44 29.49 42.23
CA ALA A 11 -6.53 30.91 41.86
C ALA A 11 -5.44 31.26 40.82
N LEU A 12 -5.76 31.59 39.56
CA LEU A 12 -6.38 32.80 38.97
C LEU A 12 -5.48 34.05 38.92
N CYS A 13 -5.12 34.44 37.69
CA CYS A 13 -4.95 35.83 37.25
C CYS A 13 -5.30 35.92 35.74
N MET A 14 -6.22 36.81 35.36
CA MET A 14 -6.56 37.10 33.96
C MET A 14 -5.87 38.38 33.46
N GLY A 15 -5.61 38.47 32.15
CA GLY A 15 -5.23 39.71 31.47
C GLY A 15 -5.15 39.53 29.95
N VAL A 16 -5.99 40.24 29.20
CA VAL A 16 -6.18 40.22 27.73
C VAL A 16 -6.01 41.70 27.30
N PRO A 17 -5.46 42.12 26.11
CA PRO A 17 -5.92 41.58 24.80
C PRO A 17 -5.03 41.70 23.52
N VAL A 18 -5.54 41.12 22.41
CA VAL A 18 -5.24 41.37 20.96
C VAL A 18 -3.81 40.96 20.46
N CYS A 19 -3.60 40.01 19.52
CA CYS A 19 -4.07 40.03 18.11
C CYS A 19 -3.85 38.69 17.36
N ALA A 20 -4.72 38.41 16.38
CA ALA A 20 -4.61 37.58 15.15
C ALA A 20 -3.60 36.41 15.01
N GLY A 21 -4.10 35.26 14.53
CA GLY A 21 -3.31 34.23 13.81
C GLY A 21 -3.41 32.82 14.39
N ALA A 22 -4.58 32.17 14.30
CA ALA A 22 -4.72 30.77 14.70
C ALA A 22 -4.26 29.83 13.58
N ALA A 23 -3.05 29.30 13.70
CA ALA A 23 -2.72 27.98 13.16
C ALA A 23 -3.14 26.92 14.20
N GLN A 24 -3.74 25.81 13.77
CA GLN A 24 -4.00 24.67 14.65
C GLN A 24 -2.69 23.89 14.83
N GLU A 25 -2.07 24.02 16.00
CA GLU A 25 -1.10 23.02 16.46
C GLU A 25 -1.86 21.74 16.81
N GLN A 26 -1.52 20.62 16.18
CA GLN A 26 -1.94 19.30 16.65
C GLN A 26 -1.26 19.00 17.98
N GLU A 27 -2.02 18.58 18.99
CA GLU A 27 -1.44 18.06 20.23
C GLU A 27 -0.75 16.72 19.93
N VAL A 28 0.58 16.74 19.89
CA VAL A 28 1.41 15.53 19.86
C VAL A 28 1.14 14.76 21.14
N TYR A 29 0.54 13.56 21.03
CA TYR A 29 0.35 12.65 22.17
C TYR A 29 1.71 12.23 22.72
N GLY A 30 2.14 12.93 23.77
CA GLY A 30 3.51 12.86 24.26
C GLY A 30 3.85 11.54 24.95
N TYR A 31 4.98 10.96 24.56
CA TYR A 31 5.68 9.92 25.32
C TYR A 31 5.72 10.28 26.83
N PRO A 32 5.55 9.29 27.73
CA PRO A 32 5.60 9.54 29.16
C PRO A 32 6.95 10.16 29.57
N THR A 33 6.91 11.37 30.12
CA THR A 33 8.12 12.11 30.56
C THR A 33 8.97 11.29 31.54
N GLU A 34 10.31 11.47 31.55
CA GLU A 34 11.22 10.76 32.47
C GLU A 34 10.76 10.78 33.95
N ASP A 35 10.21 11.90 34.40
CA ASP A 35 9.75 12.09 35.79
C ASP A 35 8.39 11.42 36.08
N ALA A 36 7.64 11.01 35.06
CA ALA A 36 6.53 10.07 35.18
C ALA A 36 7.05 8.63 35.23
N LEU A 37 7.97 8.26 34.34
CA LEU A 37 8.60 6.92 34.31
C LEU A 37 9.29 6.57 35.64
N ARG A 38 9.95 7.54 36.29
CA ARG A 38 10.58 7.38 37.62
C ARG A 38 9.61 7.07 38.77
N LYS A 39 8.30 7.27 38.60
CA LYS A 39 7.28 7.01 39.63
C LYS A 39 6.63 5.63 39.49
N LEU A 40 6.84 4.95 38.36
CA LEU A 40 6.30 3.63 38.12
C LEU A 40 7.01 2.57 38.99
N PRO A 41 6.33 1.46 39.35
CA PRO A 41 6.95 0.40 40.13
C PRO A 41 8.13 -0.23 39.35
N LYS A 42 9.14 -0.70 40.09
CA LYS A 42 10.34 -1.31 39.47
C LYS A 42 10.04 -2.57 38.68
N THR A 43 8.99 -3.28 39.05
CA THR A 43 8.47 -4.51 38.43
C THR A 43 6.95 -4.50 38.58
N VAL A 44 6.24 -5.01 37.59
CA VAL A 44 4.77 -4.96 37.52
C VAL A 44 4.17 -6.32 37.93
N THR A 45 3.01 -6.33 38.59
CA THR A 45 2.26 -7.56 38.85
C THR A 45 1.43 -7.97 37.62
N ARG A 46 0.95 -9.22 37.55
CA ARG A 46 0.02 -9.63 36.48
C ARG A 46 -1.28 -8.81 36.52
N GLY A 47 -1.76 -8.46 37.72
CA GLY A 47 -2.92 -7.60 37.93
C GLY A 47 -2.72 -6.18 37.37
N ASP A 48 -1.66 -5.49 37.81
CA ASP A 48 -1.33 -4.13 37.37
C ASP A 48 -1.22 -4.03 35.83
N PHE A 49 -0.62 -5.04 35.19
CA PHE A 49 -0.42 -5.08 33.74
C PHE A 49 -1.74 -5.22 32.99
N LEU A 50 -2.65 -6.09 33.46
CA LEU A 50 -3.97 -6.29 32.89
C LEU A 50 -4.87 -5.06 33.06
N GLU A 51 -4.85 -4.43 34.24
CA GLU A 51 -5.61 -3.21 34.53
C GLU A 51 -5.17 -2.06 33.61
N ALA A 52 -3.85 -1.89 33.43
CA ALA A 52 -3.31 -0.88 32.52
C ALA A 52 -3.67 -1.14 31.05
N LEU A 53 -3.67 -2.41 30.61
CA LEU A 53 -4.00 -2.79 29.23
C LEU A 53 -5.49 -2.52 28.91
N ALA A 54 -6.40 -2.88 29.82
CA ALA A 54 -7.84 -2.64 29.67
C ALA A 54 -8.20 -1.15 29.78
N SER A 55 -7.58 -0.42 30.71
CA SER A 55 -7.74 1.03 30.81
C SER A 55 -7.35 1.74 29.51
N ALA A 56 -6.35 1.21 28.79
CA ALA A 56 -5.89 1.78 27.52
C ALA A 56 -6.81 1.45 26.32
N SER A 57 -7.59 0.35 26.35
CA SER A 57 -8.72 0.17 25.40
C SER A 57 -9.93 1.05 25.70
N GLY A 58 -9.91 1.85 26.77
CA GLY A 58 -11.05 2.66 27.20
C GLY A 58 -12.12 1.86 27.95
N GLU A 59 -11.78 0.65 28.40
CA GLU A 59 -12.65 -0.18 29.25
C GLU A 59 -12.54 0.27 30.71
N ASP A 60 -13.68 0.51 31.35
CA ASP A 60 -13.71 0.88 32.77
C ASP A 60 -13.57 -0.37 33.66
N VAL A 61 -12.33 -0.67 34.04
CA VAL A 61 -11.97 -1.71 35.01
C VAL A 61 -11.85 -1.19 36.44
N SER A 62 -12.26 0.05 36.73
CA SER A 62 -12.04 0.67 38.05
C SER A 62 -12.99 0.20 39.16
N ASP A 63 -14.19 -0.29 38.81
CA ASP A 63 -15.22 -0.77 39.77
C ASP A 63 -15.22 -2.31 39.91
N SER A 64 -14.08 -2.94 39.60
CA SER A 64 -14.10 -4.31 39.09
C SER A 64 -13.65 -5.39 40.09
N ALA A 65 -14.56 -6.31 40.37
CA ALA A 65 -14.35 -7.43 41.29
C ALA A 65 -13.45 -8.56 40.73
N TRP A 66 -12.70 -8.33 39.64
CA TRP A 66 -11.80 -9.35 39.08
C TRP A 66 -10.43 -9.47 39.78
N ILE A 67 -10.07 -8.52 40.65
CA ILE A 67 -8.77 -8.51 41.36
C ILE A 67 -8.70 -9.59 42.47
N ASP A 68 -9.82 -10.13 42.93
CA ASP A 68 -9.91 -11.06 44.08
C ASP A 68 -10.64 -12.38 43.71
N MET A 69 -10.25 -13.01 42.60
CA MET A 69 -10.97 -14.16 41.99
C MET A 69 -10.34 -15.54 42.25
N GLU A 70 -10.31 -16.00 43.51
CA GLU A 70 -10.32 -17.46 43.76
C GLU A 70 -11.73 -18.07 43.50
N GLU A 71 -12.82 -17.28 43.54
CA GLU A 71 -14.21 -17.80 43.55
C GLU A 71 -14.97 -17.79 42.21
N TYR A 72 -14.52 -17.09 41.15
CA TYR A 72 -15.30 -16.94 39.90
C TYR A 72 -15.43 -18.21 39.03
N PHE A 73 -14.99 -19.37 39.52
CA PHE A 73 -15.27 -20.68 38.93
C PHE A 73 -16.62 -21.29 39.39
N THR A 74 -17.48 -20.53 40.08
CA THR A 74 -18.89 -20.88 40.29
C THR A 74 -19.80 -20.08 39.36
N ASP A 75 -20.66 -20.78 38.61
CA ASP A 75 -21.59 -20.21 37.63
C ASP A 75 -22.41 -19.01 38.17
N GLY A 76 -22.42 -17.88 37.44
CA GLY A 76 -23.49 -16.88 37.58
C GLY A 76 -23.14 -15.39 37.67
N VAL A 77 -21.94 -14.93 37.32
CA VAL A 77 -21.60 -13.48 37.33
C VAL A 77 -21.52 -12.89 35.91
N GLU A 78 -22.12 -11.71 35.72
CA GLU A 78 -21.98 -10.93 34.48
C GLU A 78 -20.66 -10.15 34.47
N ALA A 79 -19.65 -10.69 33.77
CA ALA A 79 -18.48 -9.95 33.30
C ALA A 79 -18.71 -9.46 31.84
N SER A 80 -17.91 -8.50 31.35
CA SER A 80 -17.91 -8.15 29.92
C SER A 80 -17.43 -9.34 29.07
N ASP A 81 -17.79 -9.38 27.78
CA ASP A 81 -17.39 -10.51 26.93
C ASP A 81 -15.88 -10.47 26.60
N GLU A 82 -15.27 -9.29 26.72
CA GLU A 82 -13.84 -8.99 26.63
C GLU A 82 -13.06 -9.54 27.83
N VAL A 83 -13.57 -9.36 29.05
CA VAL A 83 -12.96 -9.92 30.27
C VAL A 83 -13.10 -11.44 30.28
N LYS A 84 -14.26 -11.97 29.85
CA LYS A 84 -14.46 -13.42 29.65
C LYS A 84 -13.50 -13.97 28.60
N TRP A 85 -13.36 -13.30 27.45
CA TRP A 85 -12.44 -13.68 26.37
C TRP A 85 -10.99 -13.70 26.86
N THR A 86 -10.58 -12.65 27.58
CA THR A 86 -9.23 -12.52 28.15
C THR A 86 -8.93 -13.71 29.07
N PHE A 87 -9.75 -13.94 30.09
CA PHE A 87 -9.56 -15.05 31.04
C PHE A 87 -9.64 -16.44 30.39
N ALA A 88 -10.62 -16.67 29.51
CA ALA A 88 -10.82 -17.97 28.86
C ALA A 88 -9.65 -18.37 27.94
N LYS A 89 -8.95 -17.38 27.36
CA LYS A 89 -7.77 -17.61 26.53
C LYS A 89 -6.47 -17.64 27.33
N TRP A 90 -6.37 -16.93 28.45
CA TRP A 90 -5.11 -16.79 29.19
C TRP A 90 -4.77 -17.96 30.11
N ILE A 91 -5.74 -18.50 30.85
CA ILE A 91 -5.48 -19.47 31.93
C ILE A 91 -5.09 -20.88 31.43
N LEU A 92 -5.44 -21.26 30.19
CA LEU A 92 -5.35 -22.66 29.75
C LEU A 92 -3.96 -23.16 29.32
N ASN A 93 -3.01 -22.27 29.01
CA ASN A 93 -1.71 -22.66 28.42
C ASN A 93 -0.46 -22.31 29.27
N GLY A 94 -0.64 -21.90 30.53
CA GLY A 94 0.48 -21.86 31.48
C GLY A 94 0.99 -23.29 31.71
N ALA A 95 2.26 -23.55 31.40
CA ALA A 95 2.81 -24.91 31.41
C ALA A 95 2.68 -25.56 32.81
N ALA A 96 1.83 -26.60 32.91
CA ALA A 96 1.66 -27.37 34.12
C ALA A 96 2.95 -28.15 34.43
N GLN A 97 3.72 -27.71 35.44
CA GLN A 97 4.64 -28.62 36.12
C GLN A 97 3.79 -29.65 36.87
N ASP A 98 4.13 -30.92 36.68
CA ASP A 98 3.60 -32.08 37.41
C ASP A 98 2.06 -32.29 37.38
N GLY A 99 1.36 -31.70 36.41
CA GLY A 99 -0.03 -32.06 36.07
C GLY A 99 -1.12 -31.43 36.95
N GLU A 100 -0.79 -30.48 37.81
CA GLU A 100 -1.78 -29.59 38.44
C GLU A 100 -2.11 -28.41 37.51
N LYS A 101 -3.34 -27.89 37.60
CA LYS A 101 -3.72 -26.68 36.85
C LYS A 101 -2.87 -25.50 37.36
N ALA A 102 -2.28 -24.72 36.44
CA ALA A 102 -1.59 -23.49 36.79
C ALA A 102 -2.55 -22.55 37.53
N VAL A 103 -2.22 -22.18 38.77
CA VAL A 103 -2.99 -21.21 39.56
C VAL A 103 -2.52 -19.82 39.17
N LEU A 104 -3.34 -19.11 38.40
CA LEU A 104 -3.08 -17.71 38.07
C LEU A 104 -3.23 -16.87 39.35
N ARG A 105 -2.15 -16.20 39.75
CA ARG A 105 -2.15 -15.19 40.82
C ARG A 105 -1.88 -13.82 40.21
N LEU A 106 -2.72 -12.86 40.56
CA LEU A 106 -2.62 -11.49 40.05
C LEU A 106 -1.51 -10.70 40.73
N ASP A 107 -1.28 -10.93 42.04
CA ASP A 107 -0.22 -10.29 42.85
C ASP A 107 1.21 -10.75 42.49
N ASP A 108 1.37 -11.85 41.77
CA ASP A 108 2.66 -12.33 41.30
C ASP A 108 3.22 -11.35 40.24
N LEU A 109 4.55 -11.22 40.19
CA LEU A 109 5.25 -10.40 39.20
C LEU A 109 5.19 -11.04 37.80
N ILE A 110 4.97 -10.22 36.77
CA ILE A 110 4.85 -10.69 35.38
C ILE A 110 6.22 -10.76 34.69
N THR A 111 6.47 -11.87 34.00
CA THR A 111 7.65 -12.05 33.14
C THR A 111 7.43 -11.45 31.74
N ARG A 112 8.52 -11.13 31.03
CA ARG A 112 8.45 -10.64 29.65
C ARG A 112 7.71 -11.61 28.72
N GLN A 113 7.89 -12.93 28.84
CA GLN A 113 7.11 -13.92 28.06
C GLN A 113 5.60 -13.83 28.30
N GLU A 114 5.16 -13.72 29.56
CA GLU A 114 3.73 -13.62 29.89
C GLU A 114 3.12 -12.32 29.35
N ALA A 115 3.82 -11.19 29.51
CA ALA A 115 3.38 -9.90 28.99
C ALA A 115 3.29 -9.87 27.45
N ALA A 116 4.28 -10.42 26.75
CA ALA A 116 4.25 -10.55 25.30
C ALA A 116 3.13 -11.49 24.81
N ALA A 117 2.84 -12.56 25.56
CA ALA A 117 1.73 -13.46 25.29
C ALA A 117 0.34 -12.85 25.57
N LEU A 118 0.24 -11.83 26.46
CA LEU A 118 -0.96 -10.99 26.57
C LEU A 118 -1.11 -10.09 25.36
N LEU A 119 -0.10 -9.27 25.13
CA LEU A 119 -0.12 -8.24 24.09
C LEU A 119 -0.42 -8.88 22.73
N GLY A 120 0.24 -9.99 22.36
CA GLY A 120 -0.03 -10.68 21.11
C GLY A 120 -1.50 -11.13 20.93
N ARG A 121 -2.19 -11.51 22.01
CA ARG A 121 -3.62 -11.87 21.95
C ARG A 121 -4.52 -10.64 21.94
N TYR A 122 -4.17 -9.61 22.69
CA TYR A 122 -4.86 -8.32 22.70
C TYR A 122 -4.84 -7.70 21.29
N LEU A 123 -3.71 -7.83 20.60
CA LEU A 123 -3.58 -7.46 19.20
C LEU A 123 -4.57 -8.26 18.32
N ASP A 124 -4.63 -9.59 18.44
CA ASP A 124 -5.60 -10.42 17.70
C ASP A 124 -7.07 -10.06 17.98
N TYR A 125 -7.38 -9.56 19.18
CA TYR A 125 -8.72 -9.14 19.57
C TYR A 125 -9.09 -7.77 19.00
N ARG A 126 -8.20 -6.79 19.19
CA ARG A 126 -8.42 -5.39 18.81
C ARG A 126 -8.31 -5.17 17.30
N TYR A 127 -7.50 -5.98 16.63
CA TYR A 127 -7.23 -5.92 15.21
C TYR A 127 -7.56 -7.30 14.62
N THR A 128 -8.82 -7.53 14.28
CA THR A 128 -9.38 -8.88 14.03
C THR A 128 -8.89 -9.60 12.77
N ALA A 129 -8.02 -8.96 11.97
CA ALA A 129 -7.45 -9.48 10.73
C ALA A 129 -5.96 -9.13 10.61
N LEU A 130 -5.16 -9.53 11.59
CA LEU A 130 -3.69 -9.43 11.53
C LEU A 130 -3.11 -10.47 10.55
N PRO A 131 -2.33 -10.07 9.52
CA PRO A 131 -1.66 -11.00 8.63
C PRO A 131 -0.69 -11.95 9.36
N ALA A 132 -0.46 -13.12 8.77
CA ALA A 132 0.35 -14.20 9.34
C ALA A 132 1.88 -14.02 9.16
N GLY A 133 2.39 -12.83 9.52
CA GLY A 133 3.73 -12.36 9.18
C GLY A 133 4.89 -13.28 9.55
N CYS A 134 5.73 -13.57 8.55
CA CYS A 134 6.99 -14.31 8.66
C CYS A 134 8.21 -13.37 8.50
N GLY A 135 8.36 -12.39 9.39
CA GLY A 135 9.44 -11.39 9.29
C GLY A 135 10.87 -11.96 9.38
N THR A 136 11.77 -11.52 8.48
CA THR A 136 13.20 -11.82 8.60
C THR A 136 13.78 -11.17 9.84
N GLY A 137 14.41 -11.95 10.71
CA GLY A 137 14.95 -11.47 11.99
C GLY A 137 14.07 -11.75 13.21
N SER A 138 13.10 -12.67 13.14
CA SER A 138 12.36 -13.12 14.34
C SER A 138 13.29 -13.40 15.54
N PRO A 139 12.89 -13.08 16.79
CA PRO A 139 13.61 -13.46 18.00
C PRO A 139 13.93 -14.96 18.04
N ASP A 140 15.02 -15.33 18.71
CA ASP A 140 15.48 -16.72 18.78
C ASP A 140 14.40 -17.63 19.42
N PRO A 141 13.77 -18.53 18.65
CA PRO A 141 12.70 -19.37 19.17
C PRO A 141 13.23 -20.40 20.18
N TYR A 142 14.53 -20.72 20.18
CA TYR A 142 15.10 -21.67 21.14
C TYR A 142 15.26 -21.07 22.55
N ASN A 143 15.30 -19.74 22.68
CA ASN A 143 15.30 -19.03 23.95
C ASN A 143 13.86 -18.67 24.44
N ILE A 144 12.84 -18.94 23.62
CA ILE A 144 11.43 -18.65 23.95
C ILE A 144 10.63 -19.94 24.12
N ALA A 145 9.85 -20.03 25.19
CA ALA A 145 8.99 -21.17 25.43
C ALA A 145 7.88 -21.23 24.37
N GLU A 146 7.61 -22.42 23.83
CA GLU A 146 6.70 -22.67 22.70
C GLU A 146 5.34 -21.95 22.82
N TRP A 147 4.75 -21.92 24.03
CA TRP A 147 3.48 -21.25 24.31
C TRP A 147 3.49 -19.72 24.17
N ALA A 148 4.67 -19.10 24.27
CA ALA A 148 4.88 -17.65 24.19
C ALA A 148 5.40 -17.19 22.83
N GLN A 149 5.99 -18.08 22.01
CA GLN A 149 6.64 -17.75 20.74
C GLN A 149 5.75 -16.89 19.82
N ASN A 150 4.49 -17.29 19.60
CA ASN A 150 3.57 -16.50 18.76
C ASN A 150 3.37 -15.07 19.29
N GLY A 151 3.19 -14.91 20.61
CA GLY A 151 2.98 -13.60 21.22
C GLY A 151 4.21 -12.71 21.16
N VAL A 152 5.40 -13.26 21.45
CA VAL A 152 6.68 -12.54 21.36
C VAL A 152 6.97 -12.12 19.92
N SER A 153 6.90 -13.06 18.97
CA SER A 153 7.11 -12.76 17.54
C SER A 153 6.14 -11.68 17.07
N LYS A 154 4.84 -11.80 17.40
CA LYS A 154 3.81 -10.81 17.06
C LYS A 154 4.13 -9.42 17.62
N CYS A 155 4.38 -9.31 18.92
CA CYS A 155 4.65 -8.02 19.55
C CYS A 155 5.94 -7.36 19.05
N TRP A 156 6.97 -8.16 18.74
CA TRP A 156 8.17 -7.62 18.10
C TRP A 156 7.88 -7.12 16.68
N MET A 157 7.15 -7.91 15.89
CA MET A 157 6.85 -7.59 14.49
C MET A 157 5.97 -6.34 14.34
N TYR A 158 5.02 -6.11 15.26
CA TYR A 158 4.24 -4.86 15.36
C TYR A 158 5.01 -3.69 16.03
N GLY A 159 6.29 -3.84 16.39
CA GLY A 159 7.04 -2.78 17.09
C GLY A 159 6.54 -2.48 18.51
N VAL A 160 5.64 -3.32 19.05
CA VAL A 160 5.14 -3.22 20.43
C VAL A 160 6.27 -3.48 21.42
N ILE A 161 7.16 -4.42 21.12
CA ILE A 161 8.36 -4.75 21.88
C ILE A 161 9.60 -4.52 21.02
N ASP A 162 10.43 -3.56 21.40
CA ASP A 162 11.76 -3.37 20.81
C ASP A 162 12.79 -4.29 21.48
N MET A 163 13.65 -4.92 20.67
CA MET A 163 14.76 -5.78 21.10
C MET A 163 16.09 -5.39 20.42
N SER A 164 16.12 -4.30 19.64
CA SER A 164 17.25 -3.89 18.82
C SER A 164 18.55 -3.66 19.61
N ASP A 165 18.43 -3.13 20.83
CA ASP A 165 19.53 -2.92 21.78
C ASP A 165 20.11 -4.23 22.37
N GLU A 166 19.43 -5.39 22.21
CA GLU A 166 19.84 -6.68 22.80
C GLU A 166 20.79 -7.50 21.89
N SER A 167 21.05 -7.01 20.67
CA SER A 167 21.78 -7.67 19.58
C SER A 167 23.29 -7.96 19.77
N ASN A 168 23.88 -7.70 20.94
CA ASN A 168 25.33 -7.86 21.21
C ASN A 168 25.65 -8.26 22.66
N VAL A 169 25.05 -9.34 23.16
CA VAL A 169 25.39 -9.90 24.49
C VAL A 169 26.38 -11.05 24.34
N SER A 170 27.55 -10.91 24.98
CA SER A 170 28.48 -12.02 25.21
C SER A 170 28.15 -12.74 26.52
N TYR A 171 27.96 -14.06 26.45
CA TYR A 171 27.78 -14.90 27.63
C TYR A 171 29.14 -15.25 28.30
N PRO A 172 29.15 -15.68 29.57
CA PRO A 172 30.37 -15.99 30.31
C PRO A 172 31.21 -17.16 29.74
N ASP A 173 30.65 -17.95 28.82
CA ASP A 173 31.35 -19.01 28.09
C ASP A 173 32.08 -18.52 26.81
N GLY A 174 31.92 -17.24 26.47
CA GLY A 174 32.53 -16.61 25.30
C GLY A 174 31.68 -16.68 24.03
N THR A 175 30.45 -17.21 24.09
CA THR A 175 29.52 -17.15 22.95
C THR A 175 28.91 -15.75 22.82
N THR A 176 28.79 -15.27 21.58
CA THR A 176 28.01 -14.08 21.21
C THR A 176 26.78 -14.53 20.46
N SER A 177 25.59 -14.25 20.98
CA SER A 177 24.37 -14.42 20.19
C SER A 177 24.34 -13.37 19.07
N SER A 178 24.03 -13.82 17.85
CA SER A 178 23.73 -12.93 16.70
C SER A 178 22.22 -12.72 16.52
N ALA A 179 21.40 -13.18 17.48
CA ALA A 179 19.95 -13.06 17.45
C ALA A 179 19.47 -11.99 18.44
N LEU A 180 18.25 -11.50 18.21
CA LEU A 180 17.53 -10.63 19.13
C LEU A 180 17.09 -11.47 20.35
N ASP A 181 17.92 -11.47 21.40
CA ASP A 181 17.80 -12.35 22.57
C ASP A 181 16.73 -11.86 23.57
N PHE A 182 15.48 -12.19 23.27
CA PHE A 182 14.34 -11.88 24.13
C PHE A 182 14.47 -12.56 25.50
N ARG A 183 14.90 -11.81 26.52
CA ARG A 183 15.11 -12.33 27.88
C ARG A 183 13.82 -12.85 28.49
N PRO A 184 13.64 -14.18 28.60
CA PRO A 184 12.30 -14.74 28.72
C PRO A 184 11.72 -14.66 30.13
N ASN A 185 12.60 -14.81 31.13
CA ASN A 185 12.29 -14.88 32.55
C ASN A 185 12.56 -13.56 33.29
N ASP A 186 13.02 -12.53 32.58
CA ASP A 186 13.19 -11.20 33.15
C ASP A 186 11.80 -10.61 33.48
N LEU A 187 11.71 -9.90 34.60
CA LEU A 187 10.48 -9.28 35.06
C LEU A 187 10.25 -7.95 34.34
N VAL A 188 9.01 -7.69 33.92
CA VAL A 188 8.68 -6.46 33.20
C VAL A 188 8.76 -5.26 34.14
N ALA A 189 9.53 -4.24 33.75
CA ALA A 189 9.61 -2.99 34.50
C ALA A 189 8.36 -2.11 34.31
N GLY A 190 8.00 -1.28 35.28
CA GLY A 190 6.82 -0.40 35.15
C GLY A 190 6.86 0.52 33.94
N SER A 191 8.04 1.07 33.61
CA SER A 191 8.28 1.85 32.40
C SER A 191 8.15 1.03 31.10
N GLU A 192 8.56 -0.23 31.13
CA GLU A 192 8.53 -1.14 29.99
C GLU A 192 7.09 -1.58 29.68
N ALA A 193 6.33 -1.99 30.71
CA ALA A 193 4.91 -2.28 30.60
C ALA A 193 4.11 -1.08 30.06
N ALA A 194 4.32 0.11 30.62
CA ALA A 194 3.64 1.32 30.17
C ALA A 194 3.97 1.65 28.70
N GLN A 195 5.23 1.47 28.27
CA GLN A 195 5.63 1.71 26.88
C GLN A 195 5.04 0.65 25.93
N TRP A 196 5.08 -0.63 26.28
CA TRP A 196 4.54 -1.70 25.44
C TRP A 196 3.01 -1.57 25.29
N ILE A 197 2.29 -1.25 26.37
CA ILE A 197 0.85 -1.00 26.33
C ILE A 197 0.55 0.24 25.48
N ALA A 198 1.31 1.33 25.62
CA ALA A 198 1.17 2.51 24.79
C ALA A 198 1.40 2.19 23.30
N ASN A 199 2.47 1.47 22.97
CA ASN A 199 2.78 1.03 21.59
C ASN A 199 1.62 0.20 21.02
N ALA A 200 1.12 -0.80 21.74
CA ALA A 200 0.02 -1.67 21.30
C ALA A 200 -1.31 -0.92 21.09
N ASN A 201 -1.51 0.23 21.76
CA ASN A 201 -2.68 1.09 21.59
C ASN A 201 -2.50 2.15 20.49
N ALA A 202 -1.24 2.51 20.19
CA ALA A 202 -0.87 3.46 19.16
C ALA A 202 -0.67 2.83 17.77
N LEU A 203 -0.89 1.51 17.62
CA LEU A 203 -0.90 0.85 16.33
C LEU A 203 -2.04 1.38 15.48
N ASP A 204 -1.69 2.16 14.46
CA ASP A 204 -2.58 2.45 13.36
C ASP A 204 -2.47 1.33 12.30
N MET A 205 -3.59 0.64 12.11
CA MET A 205 -3.73 -0.44 11.14
C MET A 205 -4.52 0.02 9.90
N SER A 206 -4.86 1.31 9.79
CA SER A 206 -5.61 1.90 8.67
C SER A 206 -5.04 1.50 7.31
N ALA A 207 -3.71 1.50 7.17
CA ALA A 207 -2.99 1.17 5.94
C ALA A 207 -3.07 -0.30 5.50
N VAL A 208 -3.44 -1.23 6.38
CA VAL A 208 -3.62 -2.66 6.03
C VAL A 208 -5.02 -3.20 6.35
N ALA A 209 -5.90 -2.35 6.86
CA ALA A 209 -7.33 -2.66 6.99
C ALA A 209 -8.01 -2.55 5.62
N ALA A 210 -8.76 -3.55 5.21
CA ALA A 210 -9.58 -3.48 4.00
C ALA A 210 -10.76 -2.51 4.22
N PRO A 211 -10.84 -1.35 3.51
CA PRO A 211 -11.98 -0.44 3.61
C PRO A 211 -13.31 -1.09 3.18
N GLU A 212 -14.42 -0.65 3.79
CA GLU A 212 -15.78 -1.13 3.44
C GLU A 212 -16.13 -0.90 1.96
N LYS A 213 -15.56 0.15 1.35
CA LYS A 213 -15.66 0.43 -0.08
C LYS A 213 -14.26 0.76 -0.62
N PRO A 214 -13.62 -0.12 -1.41
CA PRO A 214 -12.33 0.18 -2.03
C PRO A 214 -12.46 1.32 -3.06
N GLY A 215 -11.35 2.04 -3.26
CA GLY A 215 -11.22 3.01 -4.35
C GLY A 215 -11.26 2.32 -5.72
N PHE A 216 -11.42 3.09 -6.81
CA PHE A 216 -11.49 2.52 -8.16
C PHE A 216 -10.31 1.60 -8.51
N ALA A 217 -9.08 1.96 -8.12
CA ALA A 217 -7.89 1.15 -8.41
C ALA A 217 -7.96 -0.23 -7.74
N ASP A 218 -8.23 -0.30 -6.45
CA ASP A 218 -8.33 -1.55 -5.70
C ASP A 218 -9.55 -2.38 -6.15
N ALA A 219 -10.68 -1.73 -6.41
CA ALA A 219 -11.87 -2.40 -6.96
C ALA A 219 -11.58 -3.05 -8.32
N LEU A 220 -10.81 -2.37 -9.19
CA LEU A 220 -10.38 -2.90 -10.48
C LEU A 220 -9.38 -4.05 -10.33
N ILE A 221 -8.38 -3.92 -9.44
CA ILE A 221 -7.40 -5.00 -9.14
C ILE A 221 -8.15 -6.27 -8.73
N ARG A 222 -9.09 -6.17 -7.78
CA ARG A 222 -9.91 -7.29 -7.29
C ARG A 222 -10.85 -7.89 -8.35
N ALA A 223 -11.13 -7.15 -9.43
CA ALA A 223 -12.06 -7.58 -10.49
C ALA A 223 -11.35 -8.20 -11.71
N VAL A 224 -10.04 -8.04 -11.83
CA VAL A 224 -9.23 -8.63 -12.92
C VAL A 224 -8.67 -9.97 -12.47
N ASP A 225 -9.06 -11.04 -13.15
CA ASP A 225 -8.48 -12.38 -13.00
C ASP A 225 -7.17 -12.46 -13.82
N ALA A 226 -6.03 -12.26 -13.16
CA ALA A 226 -4.72 -12.23 -13.79
C ALA A 226 -3.79 -13.31 -13.21
N GLU A 227 -3.24 -14.15 -14.09
CA GLU A 227 -2.25 -15.17 -13.73
C GLU A 227 -0.81 -14.72 -14.05
N GLY A 228 0.12 -14.93 -13.11
CA GLY A 228 1.55 -14.70 -13.34
C GLY A 228 1.94 -13.22 -13.33
N ASN A 229 2.91 -12.84 -14.16
CA ASN A 229 3.39 -11.46 -14.20
C ASN A 229 2.41 -10.55 -14.94
N TRP A 230 1.71 -9.68 -14.20
CA TRP A 230 0.69 -8.79 -14.72
C TRP A 230 0.89 -7.34 -14.29
N SER A 231 0.34 -6.40 -15.06
CA SER A 231 0.28 -4.99 -14.66
C SER A 231 -0.88 -4.24 -15.31
N LEU A 232 -1.48 -3.32 -14.57
CA LEU A 232 -2.57 -2.46 -14.98
C LEU A 232 -2.18 -0.98 -14.81
N SER A 233 -2.86 -0.09 -15.52
CA SER A 233 -2.83 1.36 -15.23
C SER A 233 -4.23 1.83 -14.83
N PRO A 234 -4.58 1.79 -13.52
CA PRO A 234 -5.87 2.26 -13.05
C PRO A 234 -6.16 3.70 -13.48
N TYR A 235 -5.17 4.59 -13.36
CA TYR A 235 -5.24 5.97 -13.87
C TYR A 235 -5.70 6.02 -15.34
N SER A 236 -5.01 5.32 -16.25
CA SER A 236 -5.36 5.43 -17.68
C SER A 236 -6.63 4.70 -18.05
N ILE A 237 -6.95 3.58 -17.39
CA ILE A 237 -8.23 2.87 -17.56
C ILE A 237 -9.39 3.77 -17.12
N ARG A 238 -9.25 4.50 -16.00
CA ARG A 238 -10.26 5.44 -15.51
C ARG A 238 -10.52 6.57 -16.51
N MET A 239 -9.45 7.15 -17.09
CA MET A 239 -9.56 8.13 -18.17
C MET A 239 -10.26 7.55 -19.41
N CYS A 240 -9.85 6.37 -19.86
CA CYS A 240 -10.42 5.71 -21.04
C CYS A 240 -11.93 5.47 -20.89
N LEU A 241 -12.35 5.00 -19.71
CA LEU A 241 -13.76 4.74 -19.41
C LEU A 241 -14.55 6.04 -19.17
N ALA A 242 -13.91 7.11 -18.70
CA ALA A 242 -14.54 8.43 -18.65
C ALA A 242 -14.79 9.02 -20.04
N MET A 243 -13.92 8.77 -21.03
CA MET A 243 -14.19 9.12 -22.44
C MET A 243 -15.46 8.42 -22.95
N LEU A 244 -15.61 7.12 -22.65
CA LEU A 244 -16.83 6.36 -22.93
C LEU A 244 -18.04 6.96 -22.19
N ALA A 245 -17.90 7.30 -20.91
CA ALA A 245 -18.97 7.90 -20.12
C ALA A 245 -19.49 9.22 -20.75
N ASN A 246 -18.60 10.05 -21.29
CA ASN A 246 -18.96 11.27 -22.04
C ASN A 246 -19.77 10.97 -23.32
N GLY A 247 -19.54 9.81 -23.95
CA GLY A 247 -20.25 9.35 -25.14
C GLY A 247 -21.58 8.66 -24.86
N THR A 248 -21.93 8.45 -23.58
CA THR A 248 -23.13 7.69 -23.16
C THR A 248 -24.19 8.57 -22.49
N LYS A 249 -25.40 8.03 -22.33
CA LYS A 249 -26.49 8.64 -21.55
C LYS A 249 -27.23 7.62 -20.69
N GLY A 250 -28.10 8.13 -19.82
CA GLY A 250 -29.06 7.33 -19.07
C GLY A 250 -28.41 6.30 -18.15
N GLU A 251 -28.93 5.08 -18.18
CA GLU A 251 -28.45 3.98 -17.33
C GLU A 251 -27.00 3.58 -17.65
N THR A 252 -26.63 3.59 -18.94
CA THR A 252 -25.25 3.31 -19.40
C THR A 252 -24.24 4.25 -18.77
N GLN A 253 -24.53 5.55 -18.79
CA GLN A 253 -23.68 6.57 -18.19
C GLN A 253 -23.64 6.44 -16.66
N ARG A 254 -24.79 6.17 -16.03
CA ARG A 254 -24.88 5.98 -14.57
C ARG A 254 -24.02 4.81 -14.10
N GLU A 255 -24.11 3.65 -14.75
CA GLU A 255 -23.28 2.49 -14.41
C GLU A 255 -21.78 2.77 -14.56
N LEU A 256 -21.37 3.48 -15.62
CA LEU A 256 -19.98 3.90 -15.81
C LEU A 256 -19.52 4.85 -14.70
N LEU A 257 -20.29 5.88 -14.37
CA LEU A 257 -19.95 6.85 -13.32
C LEU A 257 -19.90 6.21 -11.93
N ASP A 258 -20.85 5.32 -11.62
CA ASP A 258 -20.88 4.57 -10.36
C ASP A 258 -19.65 3.65 -10.21
N ALA A 259 -19.26 2.96 -11.28
CA ALA A 259 -18.09 2.08 -11.30
C ALA A 259 -16.76 2.87 -11.20
N LEU A 260 -16.65 3.98 -11.93
CA LEU A 260 -15.47 4.88 -11.93
C LEU A 260 -15.36 5.76 -10.67
N GLN A 261 -16.40 5.75 -9.83
CA GLN A 261 -16.54 6.59 -8.65
C GLN A 261 -16.38 8.08 -9.01
N ILE A 262 -17.13 8.53 -10.02
CA ILE A 262 -17.14 9.91 -10.52
C ILE A 262 -18.52 10.53 -10.26
N GLU A 263 -18.60 11.52 -9.37
CA GLU A 263 -19.85 12.23 -9.07
C GLU A 263 -20.19 13.32 -10.10
N ASP A 264 -19.16 13.98 -10.64
CA ASP A 264 -19.27 15.07 -11.63
C ASP A 264 -18.28 14.80 -12.78
N LEU A 265 -18.83 14.45 -13.94
CA LEU A 265 -18.05 14.11 -15.13
C LEU A 265 -17.40 15.35 -15.77
N GLU A 266 -18.03 16.52 -15.72
CA GLU A 266 -17.49 17.76 -16.30
C GLU A 266 -16.29 18.23 -15.47
N ALA A 267 -16.40 18.18 -14.14
CA ALA A 267 -15.29 18.45 -13.23
C ALA A 267 -14.15 17.44 -13.44
N PHE A 268 -14.45 16.14 -13.55
CA PHE A 268 -13.45 15.10 -13.80
C PHE A 268 -12.70 15.32 -15.13
N ASN A 269 -13.40 15.61 -16.22
CA ASN A 269 -12.80 15.94 -17.52
C ASN A 269 -11.80 17.10 -17.39
N GLN A 270 -12.17 18.16 -16.66
CA GLN A 270 -11.31 19.31 -16.44
C GLN A 270 -10.08 18.96 -15.58
N THR A 271 -10.23 18.12 -14.54
CA THR A 271 -9.10 17.60 -13.76
C THR A 271 -8.13 16.77 -14.63
N VAL A 272 -8.63 15.89 -15.48
CA VAL A 272 -7.79 15.11 -16.41
C VAL A 272 -6.97 16.03 -17.32
N LYS A 273 -7.60 17.06 -17.91
CA LYS A 273 -6.93 18.04 -18.76
C LYS A 273 -5.81 18.80 -18.03
N GLU A 274 -6.03 19.16 -16.77
CA GLU A 274 -5.05 19.85 -15.93
C GLU A 274 -3.90 18.92 -15.49
N GLN A 275 -4.18 17.67 -15.18
CA GLN A 275 -3.16 16.64 -14.89
C GLN A 275 -2.29 16.37 -16.12
N LEU A 276 -2.88 16.15 -17.31
CA LEU A 276 -2.14 15.94 -18.55
C LEU A 276 -1.25 17.15 -18.91
N ALA A 277 -1.72 18.38 -18.68
CA ALA A 277 -0.91 19.59 -18.84
C ALA A 277 0.21 19.72 -17.79
N THR A 278 0.01 19.16 -16.58
CA THR A 278 1.03 19.11 -15.52
C THR A 278 2.14 18.11 -15.88
N TYR A 279 1.78 16.93 -16.38
CA TYR A 279 2.74 15.90 -16.79
C TYR A 279 3.59 16.31 -18.01
N ASP A 280 3.05 17.07 -18.97
CA ASP A 280 3.86 17.73 -20.02
C ASP A 280 4.97 18.63 -19.42
N GLY A 281 4.66 19.29 -18.30
CA GLY A 281 5.61 20.08 -17.55
C GLY A 281 6.82 19.28 -17.06
N TYR A 282 6.67 17.95 -16.90
CA TYR A 282 7.68 17.01 -16.41
C TYR A 282 8.34 16.17 -17.53
N ALA A 283 8.03 16.41 -18.81
CA ALA A 283 8.57 15.70 -19.98
C ALA A 283 10.12 15.66 -20.10
N ARG A 284 10.83 16.45 -19.27
CA ARG A 284 12.30 16.45 -19.17
C ARG A 284 12.88 15.45 -18.16
N ILE A 285 12.06 14.89 -17.27
CA ILE A 285 12.46 13.97 -16.20
C ILE A 285 11.71 12.63 -16.25
N MET A 286 10.52 12.62 -16.85
CA MET A 286 9.69 11.44 -17.08
C MET A 286 8.98 11.53 -18.43
N SER A 287 8.49 10.41 -18.94
CA SER A 287 7.48 10.30 -20.00
C SER A 287 6.41 9.33 -19.50
N LEU A 288 5.15 9.75 -19.58
CA LEU A 288 3.97 8.95 -19.28
C LEU A 288 3.08 9.07 -20.52
N GLU A 289 3.13 8.07 -21.38
CA GLU A 289 2.32 8.03 -22.60
C GLU A 289 1.06 7.20 -22.30
N THR A 290 -0.03 7.89 -21.98
CA THR A 290 -1.37 7.30 -21.84
C THR A 290 -2.09 7.36 -23.18
N ALA A 291 -1.88 6.33 -24.00
CA ALA A 291 -2.56 6.22 -25.29
C ALA A 291 -3.99 5.71 -25.06
N ASN A 292 -4.96 6.61 -25.21
CA ASN A 292 -6.38 6.29 -25.16
C ASN A 292 -7.00 6.48 -26.55
N SER A 293 -7.78 5.50 -27.01
CA SER A 293 -8.58 5.67 -28.22
C SER A 293 -9.90 4.90 -28.16
N LEU A 294 -10.88 5.41 -28.91
CA LEU A 294 -12.18 4.79 -29.10
C LEU A 294 -12.41 4.59 -30.59
N TRP A 295 -12.72 3.35 -30.98
CA TRP A 295 -12.85 2.95 -32.37
C TRP A 295 -14.24 2.46 -32.67
N ILE A 296 -14.77 2.84 -33.83
CA ILE A 296 -16.07 2.38 -34.32
C ILE A 296 -15.90 1.68 -35.66
N ASN A 297 -16.56 0.54 -35.82
CA ASN A 297 -16.50 -0.25 -37.04
C ASN A 297 -17.73 -0.03 -37.92
N GLN A 298 -17.59 0.79 -38.95
CA GLN A 298 -18.67 1.17 -39.87
C GLN A 298 -19.24 0.01 -40.70
N SER A 299 -18.57 -1.15 -40.71
CA SER A 299 -19.06 -2.38 -41.37
C SER A 299 -20.39 -2.86 -40.79
N TRP A 300 -20.64 -2.59 -39.49
CA TRP A 300 -21.91 -2.88 -38.83
C TRP A 300 -23.05 -1.96 -39.26
N PHE A 301 -22.72 -0.82 -39.89
CA PHE A 301 -23.64 0.30 -40.12
C PHE A 301 -23.81 0.65 -41.60
N ASP A 302 -23.55 -0.32 -42.50
CA ASP A 302 -23.57 -0.13 -43.95
C ASP A 302 -22.68 1.03 -44.45
N GLY A 303 -21.62 1.38 -43.70
CA GLY A 303 -20.73 2.51 -43.97
C GLY A 303 -21.16 3.85 -43.35
N ALA A 304 -22.18 3.87 -42.49
CA ALA A 304 -22.53 5.01 -41.64
C ALA A 304 -21.86 4.90 -40.25
N GLY A 305 -22.16 5.84 -39.36
CA GLY A 305 -21.60 5.89 -38.01
C GLY A 305 -20.26 6.61 -37.98
N GLU A 306 -20.33 7.94 -38.02
CA GLU A 306 -19.21 8.85 -37.75
C GLU A 306 -19.36 9.43 -36.34
N PHE A 307 -18.25 9.68 -35.65
CA PHE A 307 -18.28 10.35 -34.36
C PHE A 307 -18.86 11.76 -34.46
N LEU A 308 -19.70 12.15 -33.50
CA LEU A 308 -20.23 13.50 -33.41
C LEU A 308 -19.07 14.52 -33.28
N PRO A 309 -19.00 15.58 -34.11
CA PRO A 309 -17.85 16.48 -34.12
C PRO A 309 -17.52 17.17 -32.79
N ASP A 310 -18.54 17.46 -31.98
CA ASP A 310 -18.34 18.01 -30.63
C ASP A 310 -17.77 16.97 -29.65
N TYR A 311 -18.21 15.71 -29.73
CA TYR A 311 -17.64 14.62 -28.94
C TYR A 311 -16.17 14.40 -29.30
N ALA A 312 -15.84 14.31 -30.59
CA ALA A 312 -14.47 14.14 -31.06
C ALA A 312 -13.55 15.30 -30.61
N ARG A 313 -14.03 16.54 -30.69
CA ARG A 313 -13.32 17.73 -30.18
C ARG A 313 -13.08 17.64 -28.67
N GLU A 314 -14.06 17.19 -27.90
CA GLU A 314 -13.94 17.10 -26.44
C GLU A 314 -13.02 15.96 -26.00
N MET A 315 -12.99 14.84 -26.72
CA MET A 315 -12.06 13.74 -26.44
C MET A 315 -10.59 14.13 -26.72
N ASP A 316 -10.32 14.91 -27.78
CA ASP A 316 -9.00 15.52 -28.00
C ASP A 316 -8.68 16.58 -26.93
N GLU A 317 -9.61 17.49 -26.65
CA GLU A 317 -9.39 18.64 -25.76
C GLU A 317 -9.17 18.26 -24.27
N TYR A 318 -9.92 17.28 -23.76
CA TYR A 318 -9.84 16.87 -22.35
C TYR A 318 -8.93 15.66 -22.12
N PHE A 319 -8.92 14.69 -23.03
CA PHE A 319 -8.23 13.41 -22.84
C PHE A 319 -7.05 13.17 -23.78
N ARG A 320 -6.84 14.05 -24.78
CA ARG A 320 -5.86 13.86 -25.89
C ARG A 320 -6.06 12.55 -26.63
N ALA A 321 -7.30 12.07 -26.63
CA ALA A 321 -7.65 10.76 -27.14
C ALA A 321 -7.94 10.79 -28.63
N VAL A 322 -7.68 9.68 -29.30
CA VAL A 322 -8.07 9.49 -30.71
C VAL A 322 -9.43 8.84 -30.76
N VAL A 323 -10.36 9.43 -31.50
CA VAL A 323 -11.61 8.76 -31.89
C VAL A 323 -11.58 8.59 -33.41
N GLU A 324 -11.70 7.35 -33.90
CA GLU A 324 -11.53 7.03 -35.31
C GLU A 324 -12.45 5.90 -35.79
N GLU A 325 -12.91 6.01 -37.02
CA GLU A 325 -13.72 5.01 -37.70
C GLU A 325 -12.86 4.05 -38.54
N VAL A 326 -13.20 2.76 -38.49
CA VAL A 326 -12.56 1.66 -39.22
C VAL A 326 -13.59 0.74 -39.87
N THR A 327 -13.13 -0.23 -40.63
CA THR A 327 -13.92 -1.32 -41.21
C THR A 327 -13.29 -2.67 -40.87
N ASN A 328 -13.98 -3.80 -41.13
CA ASN A 328 -13.40 -5.13 -41.01
C ASN A 328 -12.14 -5.27 -41.91
N ALA A 329 -11.99 -4.46 -42.97
CA ALA A 329 -10.84 -4.54 -43.87
C ALA A 329 -9.55 -3.89 -43.34
N ASP A 330 -9.62 -3.04 -42.32
CA ASP A 330 -8.48 -2.22 -41.83
C ASP A 330 -8.40 -2.01 -40.31
N SER A 331 -9.37 -2.51 -39.52
CA SER A 331 -9.45 -2.31 -38.08
C SER A 331 -8.20 -2.79 -37.32
N VAL A 332 -7.80 -4.05 -37.51
CA VAL A 332 -6.62 -4.65 -36.85
C VAL A 332 -5.35 -3.88 -37.22
N GLU A 333 -5.17 -3.56 -38.50
CA GLU A 333 -4.00 -2.86 -39.01
C GLU A 333 -3.87 -1.44 -38.45
N ARG A 334 -4.96 -0.66 -38.42
CA ARG A 334 -4.94 0.72 -37.96
C ARG A 334 -4.83 0.84 -36.45
N VAL A 335 -5.57 0.04 -35.69
CA VAL A 335 -5.50 0.05 -34.23
C VAL A 335 -4.10 -0.38 -33.75
N ASN A 336 -3.52 -1.41 -34.37
CA ASN A 336 -2.15 -1.84 -34.04
C ASN A 336 -1.09 -0.79 -34.45
N ALA A 337 -1.22 -0.16 -35.62
CA ALA A 337 -0.30 0.91 -36.04
C ALA A 337 -0.38 2.14 -35.12
N TRP A 338 -1.58 2.52 -34.69
CA TRP A 338 -1.79 3.57 -33.69
C TRP A 338 -1.14 3.21 -32.35
N ALA A 339 -1.34 1.99 -31.85
CA ALA A 339 -0.75 1.53 -30.60
C ALA A 339 0.80 1.49 -30.67
N ASP A 340 1.36 1.02 -31.78
CA ASP A 340 2.81 0.97 -32.03
C ASP A 340 3.43 2.38 -32.03
N GLU A 341 2.81 3.34 -32.73
CA GLU A 341 3.26 4.73 -32.78
C GLU A 341 3.23 5.38 -31.39
N LYS A 342 2.07 5.32 -30.72
CA LYS A 342 1.85 5.97 -29.41
C LYS A 342 2.69 5.37 -28.28
N THR A 343 3.14 4.13 -28.43
CA THR A 343 3.97 3.44 -27.43
C THR A 343 5.42 3.27 -27.89
N HIS A 344 5.84 3.93 -28.97
CA HIS A 344 7.20 3.91 -29.49
C HIS A 344 7.75 2.49 -29.76
N GLY A 345 6.91 1.61 -30.31
CA GLY A 345 7.26 0.23 -30.63
C GLY A 345 7.22 -0.75 -29.45
N LYS A 346 6.64 -0.36 -28.30
CA LYS A 346 6.55 -1.21 -27.10
C LYS A 346 5.29 -2.06 -27.07
N ILE A 347 4.20 -1.58 -27.65
CA ILE A 347 2.94 -2.31 -27.79
C ILE A 347 2.60 -2.38 -29.29
N PRO A 348 3.30 -3.24 -30.08
CA PRO A 348 3.11 -3.36 -31.53
C PRO A 348 1.85 -4.12 -31.94
N THR A 349 1.13 -4.72 -30.98
CA THR A 349 -0.06 -5.53 -31.24
C THR A 349 -0.96 -5.51 -30.00
N ILE A 350 -2.22 -5.15 -30.22
CA ILE A 350 -3.30 -5.06 -29.22
C ILE A 350 -4.59 -5.72 -29.73
N LEU A 351 -4.87 -5.67 -31.04
CA LEU A 351 -5.92 -6.45 -31.71
C LEU A 351 -5.34 -7.57 -32.59
N THR A 352 -6.15 -8.61 -32.81
CA THR A 352 -5.84 -9.77 -33.65
C THR A 352 -6.95 -10.00 -34.68
N GLU A 353 -6.75 -10.94 -35.61
CA GLU A 353 -7.81 -11.31 -36.57
C GLU A 353 -9.10 -11.79 -35.89
N ASP A 354 -9.01 -12.36 -34.68
CA ASP A 354 -10.15 -12.94 -33.94
C ASP A 354 -11.11 -11.87 -33.40
N ASN A 355 -10.65 -10.61 -33.21
CA ASN A 355 -11.46 -9.48 -32.74
C ASN A 355 -11.57 -8.35 -33.79
N ARG A 356 -11.25 -8.62 -35.05
CA ARG A 356 -11.34 -7.68 -36.20
C ARG A 356 -12.74 -7.06 -36.40
N GLU A 357 -13.79 -7.82 -36.09
CA GLU A 357 -15.19 -7.45 -36.38
C GLU A 357 -15.91 -6.80 -35.20
N PHE A 358 -15.18 -6.21 -34.23
CA PHE A 358 -15.78 -5.47 -33.10
C PHE A 358 -16.78 -4.40 -33.56
N VAL A 359 -17.78 -4.06 -32.73
CA VAL A 359 -18.69 -2.92 -32.98
C VAL A 359 -18.06 -1.60 -32.56
N THR A 360 -17.78 -1.48 -31.26
CA THR A 360 -17.09 -0.34 -30.64
C THR A 360 -16.00 -0.89 -29.74
N ALA A 361 -14.74 -0.52 -29.97
CA ALA A 361 -13.62 -0.95 -29.15
C ALA A 361 -12.97 0.26 -28.45
N LEU A 362 -12.83 0.17 -27.13
CA LEU A 362 -12.08 1.13 -26.33
C LEU A 362 -10.68 0.55 -26.09
N ILE A 363 -9.64 1.26 -26.53
CA ILE A 363 -8.26 0.77 -26.54
C ILE A 363 -7.41 1.65 -25.63
N ASN A 364 -6.85 1.05 -24.59
CA ASN A 364 -5.89 1.69 -23.71
C ASN A 364 -4.52 1.01 -23.79
N ALA A 365 -3.49 1.78 -24.15
CA ALA A 365 -2.10 1.33 -24.11
C ALA A 365 -1.27 2.34 -23.30
N VAL A 366 -0.50 1.86 -22.32
CA VAL A 366 0.21 2.76 -21.39
C VAL A 366 1.68 2.39 -21.27
N TYR A 367 2.52 3.42 -21.36
CA TYR A 367 3.96 3.36 -21.20
C TYR A 367 4.44 4.41 -20.19
N PHE A 368 5.35 4.03 -19.31
CA PHE A 368 5.99 4.95 -18.38
C PHE A 368 7.51 4.78 -18.40
N LYS A 369 8.19 5.92 -18.29
CA LYS A 369 9.64 6.04 -18.30
C LYS A 369 10.08 7.14 -17.34
N ALA A 370 10.93 6.82 -16.38
CA ALA A 370 11.58 7.81 -15.51
C ALA A 370 12.87 7.24 -14.91
N ALA A 371 13.87 8.08 -14.68
CA ALA A 371 15.13 7.67 -14.07
C ALA A 371 15.03 7.65 -12.54
N TRP A 372 15.68 6.70 -11.86
CA TRP A 372 15.80 6.70 -10.40
C TRP A 372 16.49 7.98 -9.91
N GLU A 373 16.07 8.48 -8.75
CA GLU A 373 16.88 9.45 -8.02
C GLU A 373 18.19 8.80 -7.54
N LYS A 374 18.12 7.54 -7.07
CA LYS A 374 19.26 6.70 -6.66
C LYS A 374 19.44 5.52 -7.62
N GLU A 375 20.15 5.75 -8.72
CA GLU A 375 20.49 4.72 -9.72
C GLU A 375 21.36 3.60 -9.11
N PHE A 376 21.08 2.35 -9.47
CA PHE A 376 21.95 1.22 -9.14
C PHE A 376 23.24 1.25 -9.97
N SER A 377 24.27 0.58 -9.46
CA SER A 377 25.49 0.27 -10.21
C SER A 377 25.33 -1.08 -10.92
N PRO A 378 25.45 -1.16 -12.26
CA PRO A 378 25.47 -2.43 -12.99
C PRO A 378 26.60 -3.37 -12.54
N ALA A 379 27.64 -2.86 -11.87
CA ALA A 379 28.71 -3.67 -11.30
C ALA A 379 28.29 -4.42 -10.01
N HIS A 380 27.14 -4.08 -9.43
CA HIS A 380 26.51 -4.74 -8.28
C HIS A 380 25.20 -5.46 -8.69
N THR A 381 25.09 -5.85 -9.97
CA THR A 381 24.01 -6.71 -10.44
C THR A 381 24.55 -8.12 -10.68
N GLU A 382 23.98 -9.11 -10.01
CA GLU A 382 24.42 -10.50 -10.09
C GLU A 382 23.25 -11.49 -10.23
N LYS A 383 23.54 -12.74 -10.60
CA LYS A 383 22.50 -13.77 -10.68
C LYS A 383 22.15 -14.26 -9.28
N ALA A 384 20.87 -14.16 -8.91
CA ALA A 384 20.33 -14.68 -7.67
C ALA A 384 19.13 -15.60 -7.95
N ASP A 385 18.83 -16.47 -6.98
CA ASP A 385 17.62 -17.28 -7.00
C ASP A 385 16.38 -16.40 -6.72
N PHE A 386 15.24 -16.80 -7.26
CA PHE A 386 13.93 -16.19 -7.01
C PHE A 386 12.90 -17.30 -6.79
N THR A 387 12.07 -17.19 -5.76
CA THR A 387 10.99 -18.13 -5.49
C THR A 387 9.76 -17.70 -6.26
N ASN A 388 9.36 -18.46 -7.27
CA ASN A 388 8.14 -18.20 -8.04
C ASN A 388 6.89 -18.45 -7.17
N ALA A 389 5.75 -17.89 -7.54
CA ALA A 389 4.47 -18.06 -6.82
C ALA A 389 3.98 -19.52 -6.73
N ASP A 390 4.41 -20.40 -7.65
CA ASP A 390 4.15 -21.85 -7.59
C ASP A 390 5.13 -22.62 -6.67
N GLY A 391 6.04 -21.91 -6.00
CA GLY A 391 7.10 -22.45 -5.15
C GLY A 391 8.31 -23.02 -5.90
N THR A 392 8.39 -22.86 -7.23
CA THR A 392 9.58 -23.27 -8.00
C THR A 392 10.68 -22.22 -7.95
N ALA A 393 11.94 -22.67 -8.10
CA ALA A 393 13.08 -21.76 -8.15
C ALA A 393 13.31 -21.24 -9.58
N GLY A 394 13.26 -19.92 -9.74
CA GLY A 394 13.75 -19.16 -10.89
C GLY A 394 15.12 -18.53 -10.62
N THR A 395 15.66 -17.81 -11.63
CA THR A 395 16.93 -17.09 -11.51
C THR A 395 16.82 -15.73 -12.19
N VAL A 396 17.11 -14.65 -11.45
CA VAL A 396 16.96 -13.26 -11.90
C VAL A 396 18.31 -12.53 -11.95
N ASP A 397 18.40 -11.41 -12.66
CA ASP A 397 19.47 -10.41 -12.46
C ASP A 397 19.09 -9.54 -11.27
N MET A 398 19.62 -9.83 -10.08
CA MET A 398 19.35 -9.09 -8.85
C MET A 398 20.27 -7.87 -8.75
N MET A 399 19.67 -6.69 -8.63
CA MET A 399 20.35 -5.39 -8.52
C MET A 399 20.48 -5.01 -7.04
N HIS A 400 21.69 -4.66 -6.60
CA HIS A 400 21.98 -4.36 -5.20
C HIS A 400 22.46 -2.92 -4.96
N GLN A 401 21.93 -2.26 -3.93
CA GLN A 401 22.50 -1.02 -3.40
C GLN A 401 22.23 -0.85 -1.90
N THR A 402 22.79 0.20 -1.29
CA THR A 402 22.46 0.65 0.07
C THR A 402 22.51 2.16 0.09
N ASP A 403 21.36 2.77 0.33
CA ASP A 403 21.15 4.22 0.37
C ASP A 403 19.90 4.50 1.22
N VAL A 404 19.55 5.77 1.40
CA VAL A 404 18.38 6.21 2.15
C VAL A 404 17.12 6.07 1.27
N PHE A 405 16.21 5.18 1.67
CA PHE A 405 14.93 4.95 1.01
C PHE A 405 13.77 5.10 2.00
N GLY A 406 12.60 5.48 1.49
CA GLY A 406 11.37 5.42 2.29
C GLY A 406 11.03 3.94 2.55
N TYR A 407 10.80 3.58 3.79
CA TYR A 407 10.52 2.20 4.19
C TYR A 407 9.32 2.17 5.12
N TYR A 408 8.43 1.22 4.88
CA TYR A 408 7.30 0.90 5.73
C TYR A 408 7.29 -0.60 6.00
N SER A 409 7.09 -0.98 7.25
CA SER A 409 6.93 -2.38 7.61
C SER A 409 5.94 -2.48 8.75
N THR A 410 4.91 -3.28 8.51
CA THR A 410 3.98 -3.78 9.50
C THR A 410 3.87 -5.30 9.23
N PRO A 411 3.45 -6.12 10.19
CA PRO A 411 3.35 -7.56 9.97
C PRO A 411 2.55 -7.96 8.73
N GLY A 412 3.18 -8.84 7.94
CA GLY A 412 2.68 -9.30 6.65
C GLY A 412 2.59 -8.25 5.55
N VAL A 413 3.14 -7.04 5.76
CA VAL A 413 3.37 -6.05 4.70
C VAL A 413 4.74 -5.36 4.89
N GLU A 414 5.69 -5.68 4.01
CA GLU A 414 6.96 -4.97 3.90
C GLU A 414 6.97 -4.14 2.60
N ALA A 415 7.21 -2.83 2.69
CA ALA A 415 7.14 -1.92 1.54
C ALA A 415 8.34 -0.97 1.47
N LEU A 416 8.91 -0.86 0.27
CA LEU A 416 10.00 0.05 -0.08
C LEU A 416 9.48 1.13 -1.05
N ARG A 417 9.74 2.41 -0.74
CA ARG A 417 9.52 3.57 -1.62
C ARG A 417 10.84 3.99 -2.25
N MET A 418 10.87 4.00 -3.59
CA MET A 418 12.00 4.41 -4.41
C MET A 418 11.61 5.60 -5.28
N ASP A 419 12.19 6.78 -5.03
CA ASP A 419 11.84 8.00 -5.73
C ASP A 419 12.48 8.11 -7.13
N TYR A 420 11.74 8.69 -8.07
CA TYR A 420 12.26 9.08 -9.39
C TYR A 420 12.87 10.48 -9.34
N ARG A 421 13.79 10.74 -10.29
CA ARG A 421 14.56 11.98 -10.38
C ARG A 421 13.68 13.22 -10.60
N LYS A 422 13.82 14.20 -9.71
CA LYS A 422 13.05 15.47 -9.71
C LYS A 422 13.79 16.65 -10.37
N TYR A 423 14.85 16.39 -11.14
CA TYR A 423 15.69 17.40 -11.77
C TYR A 423 16.19 17.00 -13.16
N ALA A 424 16.39 17.98 -14.03
CA ALA A 424 17.05 17.80 -15.32
C ALA A 424 18.26 18.73 -15.41
N VAL A 425 19.33 18.25 -16.06
CA VAL A 425 20.59 18.98 -16.23
C VAL A 425 20.76 19.33 -17.71
N ASP A 426 20.97 20.61 -18.03
CA ASP A 426 21.03 21.10 -19.42
C ASP A 426 22.42 20.99 -20.09
N ASN A 427 23.48 20.68 -19.32
CA ASN A 427 24.85 20.53 -19.84
C ASN A 427 25.70 19.54 -19.02
N TRP A 428 26.73 18.95 -19.65
CA TRP A 428 27.71 18.07 -18.99
C TRP A 428 28.45 18.76 -17.82
N GLU A 429 28.59 20.08 -17.87
CA GLU A 429 29.26 20.87 -16.82
C GLU A 429 28.39 21.05 -15.56
N GLY A 430 27.10 20.74 -15.62
CA GLY A 430 26.22 20.75 -14.44
C GLY A 430 25.85 22.14 -13.91
N ASP A 431 26.01 23.20 -14.72
CA ASP A 431 25.78 24.59 -14.28
C ASP A 431 24.29 25.01 -14.34
N ASN A 432 23.45 24.29 -15.10
CA ASN A 432 22.03 24.59 -15.26
C ASN A 432 21.17 23.39 -14.84
N TRP A 433 20.81 23.34 -13.55
CA TRP A 433 19.85 22.38 -13.00
C TRP A 433 18.44 23.01 -13.01
N LYS A 434 17.49 22.37 -13.69
CA LYS A 434 16.07 22.66 -13.51
C LYS A 434 15.47 21.62 -12.58
N TYR A 435 15.10 22.04 -11.37
CA TYR A 435 14.31 21.24 -10.42
C TYR A 435 12.81 21.41 -10.69
N PHE A 436 12.09 20.30 -10.63
CA PHE A 436 10.64 20.20 -10.73
C PHE A 436 10.13 19.83 -9.34
N ARG A 437 9.94 20.83 -8.47
CA ARG A 437 9.68 20.62 -7.04
C ARG A 437 8.37 19.89 -6.77
N ASP A 438 7.40 20.11 -7.65
CA ASP A 438 6.03 19.61 -7.55
C ASP A 438 5.89 18.20 -8.19
N ALA A 439 6.96 17.67 -8.80
CA ALA A 439 7.02 16.30 -9.30
C ALA A 439 7.40 15.36 -8.14
N ASP A 440 6.43 14.63 -7.58
CA ASP A 440 6.68 13.60 -6.57
C ASP A 440 6.24 12.22 -7.04
N PHE A 441 7.04 11.60 -7.91
CA PHE A 441 6.79 10.25 -8.42
C PHE A 441 7.71 9.24 -7.74
N SER A 442 7.15 8.09 -7.35
CA SER A 442 7.91 6.98 -6.77
C SER A 442 7.44 5.64 -7.33
N MET A 443 8.34 4.66 -7.35
CA MET A 443 7.95 3.25 -7.35
C MET A 443 7.86 2.75 -5.91
N TYR A 444 6.80 2.00 -5.62
CA TYR A 444 6.65 1.23 -4.39
C TYR A 444 6.80 -0.25 -4.72
N LEU A 445 7.60 -0.97 -3.95
CA LEU A 445 7.73 -2.42 -4.01
C LEU A 445 7.19 -2.99 -2.70
N ILE A 446 6.17 -3.85 -2.76
CA ILE A 446 5.44 -4.30 -1.58
C ILE A 446 5.37 -5.83 -1.57
N LYS A 447 5.90 -6.43 -0.50
CA LYS A 447 5.71 -7.83 -0.15
C LYS A 447 4.52 -7.91 0.80
N ALA A 448 3.52 -8.73 0.48
CA ALA A 448 2.32 -8.88 1.29
C ALA A 448 1.89 -10.36 1.34
N ASP A 449 1.51 -10.82 2.54
CA ASP A 449 1.10 -12.22 2.78
C ASP A 449 -0.29 -12.53 2.20
N ASP A 450 -1.21 -11.55 2.23
CA ASP A 450 -2.63 -11.66 1.86
C ASP A 450 -2.98 -10.68 0.71
N GLU A 451 -4.26 -10.66 0.28
CA GLU A 451 -4.78 -9.62 -0.62
C GLU A 451 -4.63 -8.23 0.00
N LEU A 452 -4.24 -7.26 -0.83
CA LEU A 452 -3.86 -5.91 -0.40
C LEU A 452 -4.66 -4.85 -1.17
N ASP A 453 -5.30 -3.93 -0.45
CA ASP A 453 -5.81 -2.68 -1.01
C ASP A 453 -4.66 -1.69 -1.14
N VAL A 454 -4.08 -1.63 -2.34
CA VAL A 454 -2.85 -0.91 -2.66
C VAL A 454 -3.04 0.60 -2.53
N GLN A 455 -4.18 1.14 -2.97
CA GLN A 455 -4.47 2.58 -2.80
C GLN A 455 -4.57 2.91 -1.30
N ASN A 456 -5.32 2.11 -0.55
CA ASN A 456 -5.49 2.32 0.89
C ASN A 456 -4.16 2.21 1.67
N LEU A 457 -3.28 1.27 1.32
CA LEU A 457 -1.92 1.21 1.89
C LEU A 457 -1.15 2.49 1.60
N LEU A 458 -1.07 2.91 0.34
CA LEU A 458 -0.23 4.06 -0.04
C LEU A 458 -0.81 5.42 0.40
N ASP A 459 -2.11 5.49 0.68
CA ASP A 459 -2.77 6.68 1.24
C ASP A 459 -2.51 6.84 2.75
N ASN A 460 -2.40 5.74 3.51
CA ASN A 460 -2.31 5.78 4.98
C ASN A 460 -0.95 5.35 5.58
N ALA A 461 -0.07 4.67 4.82
CA ALA A 461 1.22 4.21 5.34
C ALA A 461 2.26 5.34 5.48
N GLU A 462 2.76 5.56 6.70
CA GLU A 462 3.85 6.50 6.96
C GLU A 462 5.23 5.91 6.61
N PHE A 463 5.67 6.09 5.36
CA PHE A 463 7.00 5.70 4.91
C PHE A 463 8.10 6.54 5.58
N THR A 464 8.95 5.89 6.39
CA THR A 464 10.08 6.55 7.06
C THR A 464 11.37 6.37 6.25
N TYR A 465 12.06 7.47 5.95
CA TYR A 465 13.34 7.41 5.24
C TYR A 465 14.47 6.95 6.18
N SER A 466 15.17 5.88 5.80
CA SER A 466 16.30 5.31 6.55
C SER A 466 17.26 4.57 5.61
N ASP A 467 18.48 4.24 6.07
CA ASP A 467 19.40 3.41 5.30
C ASP A 467 18.82 1.99 5.11
N VAL A 468 18.57 1.62 3.84
CA VAL A 468 18.08 0.29 3.46
C VAL A 468 19.06 -0.36 2.48
N ARG A 469 19.46 -1.59 2.77
CA ARG A 469 20.09 -2.50 1.80
C ARG A 469 19.00 -3.07 0.91
N VAL A 470 18.98 -2.64 -0.34
CA VAL A 470 17.95 -3.01 -1.32
C VAL A 470 18.51 -4.04 -2.30
N SER A 471 17.76 -5.13 -2.48
CA SER A 471 18.01 -6.17 -3.48
C SER A 471 16.72 -6.39 -4.29
N ILE A 472 16.70 -5.98 -5.55
CA ILE A 472 15.51 -6.08 -6.41
C ILE A 472 15.88 -6.66 -7.78
N PRO A 473 15.03 -7.50 -8.41
CA PRO A 473 15.32 -8.01 -9.73
C PRO A 473 15.24 -6.88 -10.77
N ARG A 474 16.10 -6.94 -11.79
CA ARG A 474 15.80 -6.34 -13.09
C ARG A 474 14.65 -7.14 -13.68
N PHE A 475 13.53 -6.51 -13.97
CA PHE A 475 12.35 -7.21 -14.49
C PHE A 475 11.66 -6.44 -15.61
N LYS A 476 10.82 -7.17 -16.35
CA LYS A 476 9.96 -6.63 -17.38
C LYS A 476 8.62 -7.36 -17.36
N VAL A 477 7.54 -6.57 -17.37
CA VAL A 477 6.16 -7.03 -17.44
C VAL A 477 5.52 -6.39 -18.67
N GLU A 478 5.08 -7.24 -19.60
CA GLU A 478 4.14 -6.88 -20.67
C GLU A 478 2.85 -7.62 -20.34
N TYR A 479 1.76 -6.88 -20.12
CA TYR A 479 0.46 -7.47 -19.83
C TYR A 479 -0.60 -6.86 -20.73
N GLY A 480 -1.52 -7.68 -21.24
CA GLY A 480 -2.64 -7.22 -22.04
C GLY A 480 -3.83 -8.13 -21.91
N ALA A 481 -4.99 -7.56 -21.60
CA ALA A 481 -6.23 -8.28 -21.35
C ALA A 481 -7.46 -7.45 -21.77
N PRO A 482 -8.55 -8.10 -22.19
CA PRO A 482 -9.86 -7.48 -22.17
C PRO A 482 -10.29 -7.22 -20.72
N LEU A 483 -10.89 -6.06 -20.46
CA LEU A 483 -11.42 -5.70 -19.13
C LEU A 483 -12.93 -6.01 -19.01
N ASP A 484 -13.51 -6.67 -20.00
CA ASP A 484 -14.96 -6.79 -20.20
C ASP A 484 -15.66 -7.49 -19.04
N GLU A 485 -15.07 -8.57 -18.51
CA GLU A 485 -15.59 -9.31 -17.36
C GLU A 485 -15.43 -8.52 -16.06
N ALA A 486 -14.25 -7.90 -15.86
CA ALA A 486 -13.95 -7.06 -14.70
C ALA A 486 -14.91 -5.86 -14.60
N LEU A 487 -15.20 -5.19 -15.72
CA LEU A 487 -16.12 -4.05 -15.77
C LEU A 487 -17.58 -4.47 -15.54
N GLN A 488 -18.00 -5.64 -16.01
CA GLN A 488 -19.32 -6.21 -15.71
C GLN A 488 -19.46 -6.67 -14.25
N ALA A 489 -18.36 -7.07 -13.60
CA ALA A 489 -18.29 -7.33 -12.17
C ALA A 489 -18.41 -6.03 -11.35
N LEU A 490 -17.75 -4.96 -11.79
CA LEU A 490 -17.87 -3.60 -11.23
C LEU A 490 -19.24 -2.93 -11.49
N GLY A 491 -20.06 -3.50 -12.36
CA GLY A 491 -21.46 -3.09 -12.57
C GLY A 491 -21.75 -2.46 -13.94
N VAL A 492 -20.75 -2.26 -14.79
CA VAL A 492 -20.91 -1.76 -16.17
C VAL A 492 -21.42 -2.90 -17.05
N ARG A 493 -22.73 -2.96 -17.28
CA ARG A 493 -23.40 -4.06 -18.00
C ARG A 493 -24.22 -3.56 -19.17
N THR A 494 -25.00 -2.51 -18.96
CA THR A 494 -25.86 -1.88 -19.96
C THR A 494 -25.05 -1.43 -21.19
N ALA A 495 -23.78 -1.04 -21.02
CA ALA A 495 -22.87 -0.67 -22.11
C ALA A 495 -22.62 -1.81 -23.11
N TYR A 496 -22.59 -3.06 -22.65
CA TYR A 496 -22.35 -4.26 -23.46
C TYR A 496 -23.64 -4.87 -24.03
N GLU A 497 -24.82 -4.32 -23.71
CA GLU A 497 -26.12 -4.86 -24.14
C GLU A 497 -26.66 -4.18 -25.42
N PRO A 498 -26.73 -4.85 -26.59
CA PRO A 498 -27.10 -4.22 -27.87
C PRO A 498 -28.47 -3.52 -27.89
N GLU A 499 -29.42 -3.98 -27.07
CA GLU A 499 -30.77 -3.41 -27.00
C GLU A 499 -30.91 -2.26 -25.97
N LYS A 500 -29.95 -2.08 -25.06
CA LYS A 500 -30.04 -1.14 -23.94
C LYS A 500 -28.94 -0.07 -23.92
N ALA A 501 -27.78 -0.35 -24.50
CA ALA A 501 -26.66 0.58 -24.58
C ALA A 501 -27.11 1.91 -25.21
N ASP A 502 -26.83 3.00 -24.52
CA ASP A 502 -27.13 4.36 -24.96
C ASP A 502 -25.82 5.13 -25.17
N LEU A 503 -25.29 4.99 -26.39
CA LEU A 503 -24.09 5.67 -26.91
C LEU A 503 -24.49 6.94 -27.72
N THR A 504 -25.68 7.49 -27.50
CA THR A 504 -26.23 8.61 -28.31
C THR A 504 -25.62 9.98 -27.98
N ALA A 505 -24.53 10.04 -27.22
CA ALA A 505 -23.70 11.23 -27.05
C ALA A 505 -22.41 11.19 -27.89
N MET A 506 -21.97 10.02 -28.37
CA MET A 506 -20.86 9.89 -29.31
C MET A 506 -21.28 9.74 -30.78
N LEU A 507 -22.50 9.26 -31.04
CA LEU A 507 -23.04 8.92 -32.37
C LEU A 507 -24.44 9.50 -32.60
N ASP A 508 -24.80 9.82 -33.85
CA ASP A 508 -26.19 10.12 -34.22
C ASP A 508 -26.98 8.82 -34.49
N PRO A 509 -27.94 8.42 -33.63
CA PRO A 509 -28.73 7.21 -33.81
C PRO A 509 -29.71 7.26 -35.00
N SER A 510 -29.89 8.42 -35.65
CA SER A 510 -30.76 8.56 -36.82
C SER A 510 -30.10 8.13 -38.14
N GLU A 511 -28.77 8.04 -38.17
CA GLU A 511 -28.00 7.60 -39.34
C GLU A 511 -27.67 6.10 -39.32
N LEU A 512 -28.11 5.39 -38.28
CA LEU A 512 -27.62 4.05 -37.96
C LEU A 512 -28.71 2.95 -38.05
N PRO A 513 -28.35 1.70 -38.39
CA PRO A 513 -29.25 0.56 -38.24
C PRO A 513 -29.74 0.40 -36.79
N ALA A 514 -31.00 -0.02 -36.63
CA ALA A 514 -31.65 -0.01 -35.33
C ALA A 514 -30.98 -0.95 -34.32
N ARG A 515 -30.44 -0.36 -33.24
CA ARG A 515 -29.95 -1.04 -32.01
C ARG A 515 -28.85 -2.08 -32.26
N GLN A 516 -27.72 -1.61 -32.79
CA GLN A 516 -26.48 -2.40 -32.91
C GLN A 516 -25.27 -1.63 -32.36
N HIS A 517 -25.49 -0.62 -31.50
CA HIS A 517 -24.45 0.25 -30.94
C HIS A 517 -24.27 -0.11 -29.48
N PHE A 518 -23.22 -0.87 -29.20
CA PHE A 518 -22.81 -1.26 -27.85
C PHE A 518 -21.28 -1.27 -27.79
N LEU A 519 -20.76 -1.28 -26.56
CA LEU A 519 -19.35 -1.53 -26.30
C LEU A 519 -19.09 -3.02 -26.52
N ASP A 520 -18.22 -3.33 -27.48
CA ASP A 520 -17.85 -4.71 -27.80
C ASP A 520 -16.77 -5.21 -26.86
N THR A 521 -15.70 -4.41 -26.68
CA THR A 521 -14.59 -4.73 -25.77
C THR A 521 -13.83 -3.48 -25.31
N VAL A 522 -13.21 -3.57 -24.13
CA VAL A 522 -12.21 -2.66 -23.59
C VAL A 522 -10.88 -3.40 -23.51
N VAL A 523 -9.95 -3.13 -24.42
CA VAL A 523 -8.63 -3.78 -24.43
C VAL A 523 -7.62 -2.89 -23.73
N HIS A 524 -7.04 -3.40 -22.64
CA HIS A 524 -5.99 -2.73 -21.90
C HIS A 524 -4.64 -3.42 -22.09
N LYS A 525 -3.58 -2.64 -22.31
CA LYS A 525 -2.21 -3.16 -22.44
C LYS A 525 -1.17 -2.23 -21.81
N THR A 526 -0.20 -2.82 -21.13
CA THR A 526 0.83 -2.13 -20.34
C THR A 526 2.21 -2.66 -20.67
N TYR A 527 3.19 -1.78 -20.51
CA TYR A 527 4.60 -2.10 -20.60
C TYR A 527 5.35 -1.45 -19.43
N VAL A 528 5.95 -2.26 -18.56
CA VAL A 528 6.84 -1.81 -17.48
C VAL A 528 8.14 -2.58 -17.55
N ALA A 529 9.27 -1.88 -17.54
CA ALA A 529 10.60 -2.49 -17.50
C ALA A 529 11.47 -1.74 -16.49
N VAL A 530 11.99 -2.44 -15.49
CA VAL A 530 12.81 -1.90 -14.40
C VAL A 530 14.25 -2.33 -14.58
N ASP A 531 15.17 -1.36 -14.57
CA ASP A 531 16.62 -1.57 -14.68
C ASP A 531 17.41 -0.68 -13.70
N GLU A 532 18.74 -0.77 -13.75
CA GLU A 532 19.62 -0.01 -12.86
C GLU A 532 19.47 1.52 -12.95
N LYS A 533 18.89 2.03 -14.04
CA LYS A 533 18.72 3.47 -14.30
C LYS A 533 17.33 3.99 -14.00
N GLY A 534 16.30 3.15 -14.05
CA GLY A 534 14.93 3.60 -13.81
C GLY A 534 13.89 2.62 -14.31
N THR A 535 12.75 3.18 -14.67
CA THR A 535 11.78 2.52 -15.54
C THR A 535 12.08 2.92 -17.00
N GLU A 536 12.40 1.90 -17.78
CA GLU A 536 12.96 1.80 -19.15
C GLU A 536 13.99 2.85 -19.64
N ALA A 537 15.26 2.46 -19.79
CA ALA A 537 16.34 3.35 -20.24
C ALA A 537 16.77 3.23 -21.72
N ALA A 538 17.44 4.29 -22.21
CA ALA A 538 18.42 4.24 -23.32
C ALA A 538 19.55 5.22 -22.98
N ALA A 539 20.81 4.80 -23.08
CA ALA A 539 21.91 5.35 -22.28
C ALA A 539 22.54 6.67 -22.78
N VAL A 540 22.91 7.55 -21.83
CA VAL A 540 24.25 8.16 -21.72
C VAL A 540 24.58 8.36 -20.22
N THR A 541 25.72 7.84 -19.76
CA THR A 541 26.20 7.99 -18.37
C THR A 541 27.11 9.21 -18.18
N ALA A 542 26.94 9.91 -17.05
CA ALA A 542 27.98 10.75 -16.44
C ALA A 542 28.05 10.41 -14.94
N ALA A 543 28.98 9.53 -14.55
CA ALA A 543 29.18 9.17 -13.15
C ALA A 543 30.05 10.23 -12.44
N MET A 544 29.65 10.64 -11.23
CA MET A 544 30.50 11.40 -10.32
C MET A 544 30.41 10.82 -8.90
N ASP A 545 31.40 10.01 -8.55
CA ASP A 545 31.64 9.58 -7.16
C ASP A 545 31.95 10.80 -6.27
N GLY A 546 31.18 10.95 -5.19
CA GLY A 546 31.30 12.03 -4.21
C GLY A 546 31.51 11.50 -2.80
N ALA A 547 32.57 10.73 -2.54
CA ALA A 547 32.83 10.14 -1.24
C ALA A 547 33.17 11.21 -0.16
N GLY A 548 32.24 11.46 0.75
CA GLY A 548 32.45 12.25 1.98
C GLY A 548 32.47 11.34 3.21
N ALA A 549 33.64 11.11 3.80
CA ALA A 549 33.75 10.28 5.02
C ALA A 549 33.39 11.09 6.27
N ALA A 550 32.42 10.61 7.05
CA ALA A 550 32.13 11.06 8.41
C ALA A 550 32.57 10.01 9.45
N LEU A 551 32.82 10.46 10.68
CA LEU A 551 33.33 9.64 11.79
C LEU A 551 32.24 8.71 12.37
N PRO A 552 32.60 7.56 12.97
CA PRO A 552 31.64 6.54 13.37
C PRO A 552 30.82 6.97 14.61
N SER A 553 29.56 7.32 14.37
CA SER A 553 28.48 7.00 15.32
C SER A 553 28.24 5.48 15.35
N ARG A 554 27.50 5.02 16.36
CA ARG A 554 26.97 3.64 16.46
C ARG A 554 26.38 3.23 15.10
N PRO A 555 26.69 2.03 14.55
CA PRO A 555 26.15 1.65 13.24
C PRO A 555 24.63 1.68 13.33
N GLU A 556 24.01 2.50 12.47
CA GLU A 556 22.56 2.53 12.35
C GLU A 556 22.08 1.17 11.84
N LEU A 557 20.86 0.80 12.25
CA LEU A 557 20.33 -0.53 12.00
C LEU A 557 19.82 -0.59 10.56
N VAL A 558 20.76 -0.79 9.62
CA VAL A 558 20.49 -0.83 8.18
C VAL A 558 19.47 -1.91 7.89
N ARG A 559 18.26 -1.48 7.50
CA ARG A 559 17.16 -2.38 7.13
C ARG A 559 17.54 -3.13 5.86
N THR A 560 16.93 -4.27 5.58
CA THR A 560 17.18 -5.02 4.34
C THR A 560 15.86 -5.32 3.68
N PHE A 561 15.70 -4.92 2.43
CA PHE A 561 14.55 -5.26 1.59
C PHE A 561 15.05 -6.14 0.44
N THR A 562 14.50 -7.35 0.32
CA THR A 562 14.86 -8.31 -0.73
C THR A 562 13.60 -8.81 -1.41
N ALA A 563 13.54 -8.59 -2.73
CA ALA A 563 12.45 -9.01 -3.61
C ALA A 563 12.82 -10.31 -4.36
N ASP A 564 13.09 -11.37 -3.60
CA ASP A 564 13.44 -12.73 -4.04
C ASP A 564 12.25 -13.71 -4.05
N GLU A 565 11.03 -13.18 -3.91
CA GLU A 565 9.74 -13.90 -3.95
C GLU A 565 8.63 -12.94 -4.45
N PRO A 566 7.37 -13.38 -4.68
CA PRO A 566 6.37 -12.58 -5.37
C PRO A 566 6.02 -11.24 -4.70
N PHE A 567 6.18 -10.15 -5.43
CA PHE A 567 5.94 -8.79 -4.91
C PHE A 567 5.01 -7.98 -5.81
N TRP A 568 4.33 -7.00 -5.22
CA TRP A 568 3.63 -5.94 -5.93
C TRP A 568 4.61 -4.83 -6.30
N PHE A 569 4.43 -4.24 -7.48
CA PHE A 569 5.06 -2.98 -7.84
C PHE A 569 4.00 -1.94 -8.20
N VAL A 570 4.20 -0.70 -7.76
CA VAL A 570 3.25 0.40 -7.94
C VAL A 570 4.01 1.64 -8.36
N ILE A 571 3.57 2.34 -9.41
CA ILE A 571 4.10 3.65 -9.78
C ILE A 571 3.00 4.68 -9.45
N ARG A 572 3.31 5.64 -8.59
CA ARG A 572 2.33 6.60 -8.06
C ARG A 572 2.82 8.04 -8.25
N ASP A 573 1.87 8.91 -8.57
CA ASP A 573 2.02 10.36 -8.37
C ASP A 573 1.58 10.69 -6.94
N ASN A 574 2.54 10.92 -6.05
CA ASN A 574 2.26 11.20 -4.65
C ASN A 574 1.69 12.61 -4.42
N ALA A 575 1.82 13.53 -5.38
CA ALA A 575 1.25 14.88 -5.26
C ALA A 575 -0.29 14.85 -5.39
N ASN A 576 -0.82 13.92 -6.19
CA ASN A 576 -2.25 13.75 -6.43
C ASN A 576 -2.82 12.46 -5.82
N GLY A 577 -1.97 11.55 -5.33
CA GLY A 577 -2.34 10.23 -4.81
C GLY A 577 -2.56 9.15 -5.88
N GLU A 578 -2.53 9.51 -7.16
CA GLU A 578 -2.93 8.67 -8.30
C GLU A 578 -1.97 7.49 -8.57
N ILE A 579 -2.52 6.27 -8.60
CA ILE A 579 -1.82 5.07 -9.04
C ILE A 579 -1.75 5.04 -10.57
N LEU A 580 -0.58 5.39 -11.11
CA LEU A 580 -0.28 5.37 -12.53
C LEU A 580 -0.14 3.94 -13.05
N PHE A 581 0.53 3.06 -12.30
CA PHE A 581 0.66 1.64 -12.59
C PHE A 581 0.60 0.81 -11.31
N VAL A 582 0.06 -0.39 -11.40
CA VAL A 582 0.10 -1.43 -10.36
C VAL A 582 0.28 -2.79 -11.04
N GLY A 583 1.03 -3.70 -10.42
CA GLY A 583 1.20 -5.05 -10.96
C GLY A 583 1.82 -6.00 -9.96
N ARG A 584 1.88 -7.28 -10.30
CA ARG A 584 2.64 -8.30 -9.57
C ARG A 584 3.73 -8.89 -10.43
N TYR A 585 4.87 -9.14 -9.79
CA TYR A 585 5.94 -9.97 -10.32
C TYR A 585 5.96 -11.27 -9.51
N GLU A 586 5.44 -12.33 -10.11
CA GLU A 586 5.18 -13.65 -9.53
C GLU A 586 6.15 -14.73 -10.01
N THR A 587 6.75 -14.55 -11.19
CA THR A 587 7.68 -15.50 -11.79
C THR A 587 8.95 -14.82 -12.32
N ALA A 588 10.09 -15.48 -12.15
CA ALA A 588 11.34 -15.06 -12.79
C ALA A 588 11.23 -15.14 -14.33
N ASN A 589 11.59 -14.05 -15.00
CA ASN A 589 11.49 -13.85 -16.46
C ASN A 589 12.87 -13.54 -17.10
#